data_AF-A0A4U6LTC4-F1
#
_entry.id   AF-A0A4U6LTC4-F1
#
_cell.length_a   1.000
_cell.length_b   1.000
_cell.length_c   1.000
_cell.angle_alpha   90.00
_cell.angle_beta   90.00
_cell.angle_gamma   90.00
#
_symmetry.space_group_name_H-M   'P 1'
#
loop_
_entity.id
_entity.type
_entity.pdbx_description
1 polymer ?
#
loop_
_entity_poly.entity_id
_entity_poly.type
_entity_poly.pdbx_seq_one_letter_code
_entity_poly.pdbx_strand_id
1 'polypeptide(L)'
;DPTSFDYAVTRRHLEILRTATDAKGRHLNVITLEGPSTIRQSYANSDFAAGYINFYLCNDAVIAPEFGDKRTDRNTRDILQEQFTGREIIQLN
;
A
#
# COMPACT_ATOMS: atom_id res chain seq x y z
N ASP A 1 -3.68 7.18 10.22
CA ASP A 1 -4.49 8.23 10.85
C ASP A 1 -5.41 7.60 11.90
N PRO A 2 -5.32 7.97 13.19
CA PRO A 2 -6.19 7.48 14.26
C PRO A 2 -7.69 7.78 14.07
N THR A 3 -8.03 8.76 13.23
CA THR A 3 -9.41 9.16 12.95
C THR A 3 -10.05 8.36 11.81
N SER A 4 -9.28 7.54 11.10
CA SER A 4 -9.80 6.67 10.04
C SER A 4 -10.70 5.57 10.60
N PHE A 5 -11.80 5.26 9.91
CA PHE A 5 -12.76 4.23 10.32
C PHE A 5 -12.12 2.84 10.45
N ASP A 6 -11.06 2.57 9.68
CA ASP A 6 -10.34 1.31 9.64
C ASP A 6 -9.09 1.27 10.54
N TYR A 7 -8.82 2.33 11.32
CA TYR A 7 -7.58 2.45 12.08
C TYR A 7 -7.36 1.27 13.04
N ALA A 8 -8.38 0.92 13.83
CA ALA A 8 -8.29 -0.14 14.83
C ALA A 8 -8.05 -1.52 14.18
N VAL A 9 -8.78 -1.82 13.10
CA VAL A 9 -8.66 -3.10 12.39
C VAL A 9 -7.30 -3.22 11.68
N THR A 10 -6.83 -2.15 11.04
CA THR A 10 -5.52 -2.11 10.38
C THR A 10 -4.37 -2.31 11.37
N ARG A 11 -4.44 -1.69 12.56
CA ARG A 11 -3.44 -1.90 13.63
C ARG A 11 -3.46 -3.33 14.16
N ARG A 12 -4.64 -3.91 14.34
CA ARG A 12 -4.77 -5.31 14.78
C ARG A 12 -4.18 -6.27 13.74
N HIS A 13 -4.48 -6.08 12.46
CA HIS A 13 -3.90 -6.89 11.39
C HIS A 13 -2.37 -6.75 11.30
N LEU A 14 -1.85 -5.54 11.47
CA LEU A 14 -0.41 -5.30 11.48
C LEU A 14 0.30 -6.05 12.61
N GLU A 15 -0.29 -6.08 13.81
CA GLU A 15 0.25 -6.84 14.94
C GLU A 15 0.24 -8.36 14.67
N ILE A 16 -0.85 -8.87 14.10
CA ILE A 16 -0.94 -10.28 13.70
C ILE A 16 0.18 -10.61 12.71
N LEU A 17 0.34 -9.80 11.65
CA LEU A 17 1.38 -10.04 10.64
C LEU A 17 2.80 -9.97 11.22
N ARG A 18 3.07 -9.04 12.15
CA ARG A 18 4.40 -8.89 12.78
C ARG A 18 4.77 -10.05 13.71
N THR A 19 3.78 -10.73 14.27
CA THR A 19 3.98 -11.87 15.18
C THR A 19 3.83 -13.23 14.48
N ALA A 20 3.31 -13.23 13.25
CA ALA A 20 3.10 -14.43 12.47
C ALA A 20 4.40 -15.04 11.93
N THR A 21 4.30 -16.33 11.59
CA THR A 21 5.31 -17.08 10.84
C THR A 21 4.67 -17.74 9.63
N ASP A 22 5.45 -17.99 8.59
CA ASP A 22 5.01 -18.75 7.43
C ASP A 22 4.96 -20.27 7.70
N ALA A 23 4.54 -21.06 6.71
CA ALA A 23 4.45 -22.52 6.83
C ALA A 23 5.80 -23.23 7.11
N LYS A 24 6.93 -22.54 6.99
CA LYS A 24 8.27 -23.04 7.29
C LYS A 24 8.81 -22.51 8.63
N GLY A 25 7.99 -21.82 9.41
CA GLY A 25 8.35 -21.24 10.71
C GLY A 25 9.20 -19.96 10.60
N ARG A 26 9.30 -19.33 9.43
CA ARG A 26 10.06 -18.07 9.26
C ARG A 26 9.17 -16.89 9.62
N HIS A 27 9.72 -15.90 10.33
CA HIS A 27 9.00 -14.64 10.58
C HIS A 27 8.73 -13.89 9.27
N LEU A 28 7.56 -13.27 9.18
CA LEU A 28 7.21 -12.44 8.03
C LEU A 28 8.01 -11.12 8.04
N ASN A 29 8.56 -10.74 6.89
CA ASN A 29 9.07 -9.38 6.70
C ASN A 29 7.89 -8.47 6.32
N VAL A 30 7.44 -7.62 7.26
CA VAL A 30 6.24 -6.80 7.09
C VAL A 30 6.63 -5.39 6.70
N ILE A 31 6.39 -5.03 5.44
CA ILE A 31 6.54 -3.68 4.90
C ILE A 31 5.18 -2.99 4.87
N THR A 32 5.11 -1.76 5.36
CA THR A 32 3.87 -0.98 5.41
C THR A 32 3.83 0.07 4.31
N LEU A 33 2.70 0.19 3.62
CA LEU A 33 2.41 1.30 2.72
C LEU A 33 1.47 2.28 3.42
N GLU A 34 1.84 3.55 3.46
CA GLU A 34 0.98 4.61 3.98
C GLU A 34 -0.16 4.87 2.99
N GLY A 35 -1.41 4.77 3.44
CA GLY A 35 -2.57 5.14 2.61
C GLY A 35 -2.58 6.64 2.26
N PRO A 36 -3.24 7.04 1.17
CA PRO A 36 -3.31 8.43 0.79
C PRO A 36 -4.06 9.26 1.83
N SER A 37 -3.54 10.46 2.14
CA SER A 37 -4.21 11.42 3.02
C SER A 37 -5.25 12.25 2.26
N THR A 38 -5.13 12.32 0.94
CA THR A 38 -6.07 13.01 0.05
C THR A 38 -6.25 12.21 -1.23
N ILE A 39 -7.42 12.33 -1.84
CA ILE A 39 -7.70 11.77 -3.17
C ILE A 39 -8.18 12.88 -4.10
N ARG A 40 -8.06 12.66 -5.41
CA ARG A 40 -8.70 13.53 -6.42
C ARG A 40 -10.20 13.64 -6.15
N GLN A 41 -10.67 14.87 -5.92
CA GLN A 41 -12.06 15.13 -5.53
C GLN A 41 -13.08 14.68 -6.58
N SER A 42 -12.69 14.60 -7.85
CA SER A 42 -13.55 14.08 -8.93
C SER A 42 -13.95 12.62 -8.75
N TYR A 43 -13.20 11.84 -7.96
CA TYR A 43 -13.46 10.43 -7.68
C TYR A 43 -13.91 10.17 -6.24
N ALA A 44 -13.93 11.22 -5.40
CA ALA A 44 -14.25 11.09 -3.99
C ALA A 44 -15.73 10.76 -3.78
N ASN A 45 -15.99 9.67 -3.05
CA ASN A 45 -17.30 9.31 -2.53
C ASN A 45 -17.14 8.53 -1.22
N SER A 46 -18.24 8.30 -0.51
CA SER A 46 -18.23 7.62 0.81
C SER A 46 -17.68 6.20 0.77
N ASP A 47 -17.74 5.56 -0.38
CA ASP A 47 -17.42 4.14 -0.56
C ASP A 47 -16.03 3.94 -1.18
N PHE A 48 -15.32 5.03 -1.47
CA PHE A 48 -14.01 4.97 -2.10
C PHE A 48 -12.92 4.57 -1.09
N ALA A 49 -12.60 3.28 -1.06
CA ALA A 49 -11.54 2.72 -0.25
C ALA A 49 -10.16 2.87 -0.92
N ALA A 50 -9.55 4.05 -0.80
CA ALA A 50 -8.24 4.34 -1.39
C ALA A 50 -7.12 3.59 -0.64
N GLY A 51 -6.37 2.74 -1.36
CA GLY A 51 -5.24 2.03 -0.77
C GLY A 51 -4.24 1.55 -1.81
N TYR A 52 -2.95 1.78 -1.55
CA TYR A 52 -1.86 1.40 -2.46
C TYR A 52 -1.58 -0.12 -2.51
N ILE A 53 -2.18 -0.91 -1.62
CA ILE A 53 -1.99 -2.37 -1.59
C ILE A 53 -2.59 -3.06 -2.82
N ASN A 54 -3.54 -2.42 -3.52
CA ASN A 54 -4.18 -2.95 -4.72
C ASN A 54 -3.34 -2.72 -5.99
N PHE A 55 -2.08 -3.16 -5.96
CA PHE A 55 -1.18 -3.12 -7.12
C PHE A 55 -1.15 -4.46 -7.85
N TYR A 56 -0.81 -4.43 -9.14
CA TYR A 56 -0.60 -5.62 -9.96
C TYR A 56 0.88 -5.83 -10.25
N LEU A 57 1.36 -7.05 -9.98
CA LEU A 57 2.74 -7.46 -10.22
C LEU A 57 2.81 -8.30 -11.51
N CYS A 58 3.36 -7.75 -12.60
CA CYS A 58 3.55 -8.47 -13.87
C CYS A 58 5.01 -8.87 -14.07
N ASN A 59 5.42 -9.31 -15.27
CA ASN A 59 6.79 -9.82 -15.49
C ASN A 59 7.86 -8.79 -15.12
N ASP A 60 7.82 -7.63 -15.77
CA ASP A 60 8.88 -6.63 -15.70
C ASP A 60 8.44 -5.34 -15.00
N ALA A 61 7.20 -5.27 -14.51
CA ALA A 61 6.67 -4.07 -13.87
C ALA A 61 5.75 -4.35 -12.67
N VAL A 62 5.54 -3.30 -11.89
CA VAL A 62 4.50 -3.16 -10.87
C VAL A 62 3.59 -2.02 -11.30
N ILE A 63 2.30 -2.33 -11.49
CA ILE A 63 1.28 -1.34 -11.80
C ILE A 63 0.57 -0.96 -10.52
N ALA A 64 0.76 0.26 -10.04
CA ALA A 64 0.23 0.75 -8.78
C ALA A 64 -0.75 1.91 -9.01
N PRO A 65 -1.75 2.08 -8.12
CA PRO A 65 -2.61 3.26 -8.17
C PRO A 65 -1.84 4.54 -7.79
N GLU A 66 -2.28 5.66 -8.34
CA GLU A 66 -1.83 7.01 -8.02
C GLU A 66 -3.04 7.88 -7.72
N PHE A 67 -3.14 8.40 -6.50
CA PHE A 67 -4.38 9.00 -5.99
C PHE A 67 -4.38 10.54 -6.04
N GLY A 68 -3.27 11.16 -6.43
CA GLY A 68 -3.08 12.62 -6.43
C GLY A 68 -2.53 13.17 -5.12
N ASP A 69 -2.25 12.32 -4.14
CA ASP A 69 -1.46 12.66 -2.95
C ASP A 69 0.02 12.47 -3.26
N LYS A 70 0.61 13.51 -3.85
CA LYS A 70 2.02 13.55 -4.27
C LYS A 70 3.00 12.97 -3.25
N ARG A 71 2.74 13.10 -1.94
CA ARG A 71 3.64 12.59 -0.90
C ARG A 71 3.52 11.08 -0.80
N THR A 72 2.31 10.56 -0.61
CA THR A 72 2.11 9.12 -0.41
C THR A 72 2.23 8.34 -1.72
N ASP A 73 1.92 8.97 -2.87
CA ASP A 73 2.17 8.41 -4.20
C ASP A 73 3.67 8.14 -4.39
N ARG A 74 4.53 9.15 -4.12
CA ARG A 74 5.99 8.98 -4.21
C ARG A 74 6.51 7.97 -3.20
N ASN A 75 6.08 8.05 -1.94
CA ASN A 75 6.50 7.11 -0.91
C ASN A 75 6.18 5.66 -1.29
N THR A 76 4.97 5.40 -1.80
CA THR A 76 4.58 4.08 -2.30
C THR A 76 5.47 3.63 -3.44
N ARG A 77 5.71 4.50 -4.43
CA ARG A 77 6.58 4.18 -5.57
C ARG A 77 7.99 3.78 -5.11
N ASP A 78 8.57 4.57 -4.20
CA ASP A 78 9.93 4.35 -3.73
C ASP A 78 10.04 3.05 -2.93
N ILE A 79 9.07 2.76 -2.04
CA ILE A 79 9.00 1.46 -1.33
C ILE A 79 8.86 0.30 -2.30
N LEU A 80 7.95 0.38 -3.28
CA LEU A 80 7.76 -0.68 -4.27
C LEU A 80 9.03 -0.90 -5.11
N GLN A 81 9.74 0.18 -5.46
CA GLN A 81 11.00 0.08 -6.19
C GLN A 81 12.09 -0.65 -5.38
N GLU A 82 12.17 -0.39 -4.08
CA GLU A 82 13.10 -1.08 -3.17
C GLU A 82 12.75 -2.57 -3.01
N GLN A 83 11.46 -2.93 -2.96
CA GLN A 83 11.04 -4.32 -2.76
C GLN A 83 11.07 -5.15 -4.06
N PHE A 84 10.90 -4.52 -5.22
CA PHE A 84 10.85 -5.17 -6.52
C PHE A 84 12.00 -4.73 -7.42
N THR A 85 13.23 -4.96 -6.96
CA THR A 85 14.45 -4.65 -7.71
C THR A 85 14.42 -5.24 -9.13
N GLY A 86 14.76 -4.40 -10.11
CA GLY A 86 14.78 -4.79 -11.53
C GLY A 86 13.42 -4.68 -12.23
N ARG A 87 12.37 -4.25 -11.53
CA ARG A 87 11.06 -3.96 -12.13
C ARG A 87 10.83 -2.47 -12.26
N GLU A 88 10.12 -2.09 -13.31
CA GLU A 88 9.61 -0.73 -13.49
C GLU A 88 8.37 -0.51 -12.61
N ILE A 89 8.33 0.61 -11.89
CA ILE A 89 7.15 0.99 -11.11
C ILE A 89 6.33 2.01 -11.90
N ILE A 90 5.15 1.60 -12.35
CA ILE A 90 4.24 2.41 -13.15
C ILE A 90 3.03 2.78 -12.31
N GLN A 91 2.82 4.07 -12.12
CA GLN A 91 1.71 4.63 -11.36
C GLN A 91 0.62 5.15 -12.30
N LEU A 92 -0.63 4.72 -12.10
CA LEU A 92 -1.78 5.09 -12.94
C LEU A 92 -2.83 5.88 -12.14
N ASN A 93 -3.31 6.95 -12.75
CA ASN A 93 -4.43 7.80 -12.28
C ASN A 93 -5.78 7.23 -12.73
#